data_AF-A0A257CRN5-F1
#
_entry.id   AF-A0A257CRN5-F1
#
_cell.length_a   1.000
_cell.length_b   1.000
_cell.length_c   1.000
_cell.angle_alpha   90.00
_cell.angle_beta   90.00
_cell.angle_gamma   90.00
#
_symmetry.space_group_name_H-M   'P 1'
#
loop_
_entity.id
_entity.type
_entity.pdbx_description
1 polymer ?
#
loop_
_entity_poly.entity_id
_entity_poly.type
_entity_poly.pdbx_seq_one_letter_code
_entity_poly.pdbx_strand_id
1 'polypeptide(L)'
;MLEFLGFGKHRHDASDTAFSTRTLAGAAPTASQRDIVRMTLHTLLKRHGIAPSWLAAELLPLSSPQEPDAWVIQIAVLHWHTGFGQYAMALQKELLDNLRRIDQSAHHAPYTVHWVYAPDCGCPYTTVPSAAFWDASPAELAGELAGERAPTAPEKPVAKAPTKGKASKATKPAADEGDDDDTGFAATQMREDY
;
A
#
# COMPACT_ATOMS: atom_id res chain seq x y z
N MET A 1 -2.06 10.75 32.19
CA MET A 1 -0.65 11.21 32.22
C MET A 1 -0.03 10.70 30.92
N LEU A 2 0.13 11.60 29.95
CA LEU A 2 0.66 11.30 28.62
C LEU A 2 1.91 12.18 28.45
N GLU A 3 3.09 11.58 28.53
CA GLU A 3 4.34 12.31 28.39
C GLU A 3 4.74 12.34 26.91
N PHE A 4 4.70 13.54 26.33
CA PHE A 4 5.21 13.81 24.99
C PHE A 4 6.71 13.48 24.91
N LEU A 5 7.15 12.97 23.75
CA LEU A 5 8.57 12.87 23.42
C LEU A 5 9.20 14.28 23.44
N GLY A 6 10.09 14.51 24.40
CA GLY A 6 10.67 15.83 24.64
C GLY A 6 11.73 16.23 23.62
N PHE A 7 11.36 17.11 22.68
CA PHE A 7 12.30 17.85 21.83
C PHE A 7 11.93 19.33 21.75
N GLY A 8 12.94 20.19 21.55
CA GLY A 8 12.80 21.51 20.93
C GLY A 8 11.88 22.54 21.61
N LYS A 9 12.36 23.23 22.65
CA LYS A 9 11.70 24.44 23.17
C LYS A 9 11.78 25.59 22.17
N HIS A 10 10.78 25.73 21.30
CA HIS A 10 10.51 26.96 20.55
C HIS A 10 9.07 27.41 20.76
N ARG A 11 8.88 28.72 21.00
CA ARG A 11 7.56 29.37 20.96
C ARG A 11 7.31 29.86 19.53
N HIS A 12 6.14 29.58 18.99
CA HIS A 12 5.38 30.48 18.11
C HIS A 12 3.89 30.13 18.22
N ASP A 13 3.02 31.00 17.71
CA ASP A 13 1.61 31.08 18.07
C ASP A 13 0.75 29.87 17.66
N ALA A 14 -0.18 29.52 18.54
CA ALA A 14 -1.09 28.40 18.35
C ALA A 14 -2.32 28.82 17.54
N SER A 15 -2.33 28.48 16.25
CA SER A 15 -3.58 28.18 15.55
C SER A 15 -3.94 26.73 15.87
N ASP A 16 -4.77 26.55 16.89
CA ASP A 16 -5.14 25.25 17.47
C ASP A 16 -5.96 24.40 16.49
N THR A 17 -5.27 23.73 15.58
CA THR A 17 -5.84 22.71 14.69
C THR A 17 -6.04 21.42 15.49
N ALA A 18 -6.99 21.47 16.43
CA ALA A 18 -7.31 20.36 17.31
C ALA A 18 -7.86 19.17 16.50
N PHE A 19 -6.95 18.29 16.08
CA PHE A 19 -7.30 17.02 15.45
C PHE A 19 -8.19 16.25 16.42
N SER A 20 -9.48 16.13 16.09
CA SER A 20 -10.49 15.63 17.02
C SER A 20 -10.35 14.12 17.18
N THR A 21 -9.46 13.71 18.08
CA THR A 21 -9.28 12.32 18.51
C THR A 21 -10.57 11.85 19.18
N ARG A 22 -11.47 11.30 18.35
CA ARG A 22 -12.73 10.67 18.75
C ARG A 22 -12.45 9.75 19.94
N THR A 23 -13.17 9.90 21.05
CA THR A 23 -12.83 9.19 22.30
C THR A 23 -12.96 7.68 22.13
N LEU A 24 -11.83 7.00 21.91
CA LEU A 24 -11.72 5.55 21.76
C LEU A 24 -11.86 4.87 23.13
N ALA A 25 -13.10 4.84 23.63
CA ALA A 25 -13.47 4.37 24.97
C ALA A 25 -13.48 2.83 25.06
N GLY A 26 -12.32 2.20 24.88
CA GLY A 26 -12.15 0.75 24.84
C GLY A 26 -11.08 0.25 25.80
N ALA A 27 -10.94 -1.07 25.91
CA ALA A 27 -9.86 -1.66 26.70
C ALA A 27 -8.49 -1.23 26.13
N ALA A 28 -7.60 -0.70 26.97
CA ALA A 28 -6.28 -0.30 26.49
C ALA A 28 -5.48 -1.52 26.00
N PRO A 29 -4.74 -1.43 24.87
CA PRO A 29 -4.02 -2.57 24.35
C PRO A 29 -2.94 -3.02 25.33
N THR A 30 -2.65 -4.33 25.36
CA THR A 30 -1.52 -4.85 26.12
C THR A 30 -0.19 -4.32 25.57
N ALA A 31 0.86 -4.33 26.40
CA ALA A 31 2.21 -4.02 25.93
C ALA A 31 2.63 -4.98 24.80
N SER A 32 2.39 -6.28 25.01
CA SER A 32 2.67 -7.34 24.03
C SER A 32 2.03 -7.09 22.65
N GLN A 33 0.76 -6.67 22.60
CA GLN A 33 0.10 -6.35 21.31
C GLN A 33 0.75 -5.14 20.62
N ARG A 34 1.05 -4.05 21.35
CA ARG A 34 1.76 -2.89 20.78
C ARG A 34 3.13 -3.30 20.23
N ASP A 35 3.86 -4.12 20.95
CA ASP A 35 5.23 -4.46 20.60
C ASP A 35 5.29 -5.53 19.49
N ILE A 36 4.30 -6.43 19.38
CA ILE A 36 4.07 -7.27 18.19
C ILE A 36 3.85 -6.40 16.95
N VAL A 37 2.95 -5.40 17.03
CA VAL A 37 2.67 -4.50 15.89
C VAL A 37 3.91 -3.73 15.46
N ARG A 38 4.64 -3.13 16.42
CA ARG A 38 5.89 -2.40 16.16
C ARG A 38 6.99 -3.30 15.59
N MET A 39 7.20 -4.48 16.16
CA MET A 39 8.21 -5.45 15.70
C MET A 39 7.89 -5.96 14.29
N THR A 40 6.61 -6.17 13.99
CA THR A 40 6.16 -6.62 12.67
C THR A 40 6.37 -5.53 11.62
N LEU A 41 5.99 -4.28 11.90
CA LEU A 41 6.29 -3.15 11.01
C LEU A 41 7.80 -2.97 10.84
N HIS A 42 8.58 -2.93 11.92
CA HIS A 42 10.04 -2.78 11.87
C HIS A 42 10.71 -3.86 11.00
N THR A 43 10.25 -5.12 11.13
CA THR A 43 10.75 -6.24 10.31
C THR A 43 10.35 -6.09 8.84
N LEU A 44 9.13 -5.65 8.56
CA LEU A 44 8.62 -5.38 7.21
C LEU A 44 9.37 -4.24 6.52
N LEU A 45 9.62 -3.12 7.21
CA LEU A 45 10.40 -2.00 6.68
C LEU A 45 11.84 -2.42 6.39
N LYS A 46 12.47 -3.15 7.31
CA LYS A 46 13.81 -3.71 7.11
C LYS A 46 13.87 -4.71 5.94
N ARG A 47 12.82 -5.49 5.69
CA ARG A 47 12.70 -6.38 4.52
C ARG A 47 12.71 -5.60 3.19
N HIS A 48 12.08 -4.43 3.16
CA HIS A 48 11.98 -3.57 1.97
C HIS A 48 13.03 -2.46 1.88
N GLY A 49 14.04 -2.47 2.77
CA GLY A 49 15.09 -1.44 2.80
C GLY A 49 14.65 -0.06 3.27
N ILE A 50 13.42 0.07 3.80
CA ILE A 50 12.88 1.34 4.32
C ILE A 50 13.47 1.58 5.71
N ALA A 51 13.95 2.80 5.97
CA ALA A 51 14.49 3.16 7.26
C ALA A 51 13.41 3.12 8.36
N PRO A 52 13.64 2.45 9.51
CA PRO A 52 12.62 2.32 10.56
C PRO A 52 12.32 3.63 11.30
N SER A 53 13.09 4.69 11.06
CA SER A 53 12.80 6.05 11.54
C SER A 53 11.81 6.82 10.64
N TRP A 54 11.48 6.31 9.45
CA TRP A 54 10.56 6.99 8.52
C TRP A 54 9.08 6.78 8.85
N LEU A 55 8.73 5.68 9.52
CA LEU A 55 7.35 5.38 9.97
C LEU A 55 7.34 4.97 11.44
N ALA A 56 6.37 5.46 12.21
CA ALA A 56 6.05 4.96 13.55
C ALA A 56 4.71 4.21 13.54
N ALA A 57 4.52 3.28 14.49
CA ALA A 57 3.26 2.58 14.70
C ALA A 57 2.75 2.69 16.14
N GLU A 58 1.48 3.02 16.26
CA GLU A 58 0.70 3.00 17.49
C GLU A 58 -0.53 2.10 17.33
N LEU A 59 -0.95 1.45 18.40
CA LEU A 59 -2.14 0.59 18.45
C LEU A 59 -3.16 1.24 19.36
N LEU A 60 -4.34 1.54 18.81
CA LEU A 60 -5.45 2.21 19.47
C LEU A 60 -6.66 1.27 19.52
N PRO A 61 -7.43 1.23 20.63
CA PRO A 61 -8.66 0.43 20.69
C PRO A 61 -9.74 1.01 19.77
N LEU A 62 -10.60 0.18 19.19
CA LEU A 62 -11.76 0.63 18.42
C LEU A 62 -13.04 0.11 19.05
N SER A 63 -13.66 0.92 19.90
CA SER A 63 -14.94 0.58 20.53
C SER A 63 -16.10 0.65 19.53
N SER A 64 -16.36 -0.46 18.83
CA SER A 64 -17.60 -0.67 18.11
C SER A 64 -18.58 -1.46 18.99
N PRO A 65 -19.88 -1.10 19.03
CA PRO A 65 -20.90 -1.93 19.70
C PRO A 65 -21.11 -3.28 18.99
N GLN A 66 -20.58 -3.45 17.77
CA GLN A 66 -20.60 -4.68 16.99
C GLN A 66 -19.29 -5.49 17.10
N GLU A 67 -18.16 -4.82 17.39
CA GLU A 67 -16.83 -5.43 17.53
C GLU A 67 -16.10 -4.80 18.73
N PRO A 68 -16.23 -5.36 19.96
CA PRO A 68 -15.66 -4.76 21.16
C PRO A 68 -14.13 -4.83 21.25
N ASP A 69 -13.52 -5.80 20.53
CA ASP A 69 -12.08 -6.09 20.54
C ASP A 69 -11.39 -5.66 19.23
N ALA A 70 -11.96 -4.72 18.47
CA ALA A 70 -11.33 -4.18 17.27
C ALA A 70 -10.16 -3.23 17.60
N TRP A 71 -9.17 -3.13 16.69
CA TRP A 71 -8.03 -2.24 16.86
C TRP A 71 -7.74 -1.40 15.62
N VAL A 72 -7.30 -0.16 15.82
CA VAL A 72 -6.69 0.67 14.79
C VAL A 72 -5.17 0.68 14.97
N ILE A 73 -4.44 0.22 13.96
CA ILE A 73 -3.01 0.46 13.81
C ILE A 73 -2.85 1.82 13.13
N GLN A 74 -2.44 2.83 13.89
CA GLN A 74 -2.08 4.13 13.32
C GLN A 74 -0.61 4.09 12.88
N ILE A 75 -0.38 4.25 11.58
CA ILE A 75 0.95 4.39 10.99
C ILE A 75 1.20 5.88 10.72
N ALA A 76 2.15 6.47 11.44
CA ALA A 76 2.55 7.85 11.28
C ALA A 76 3.79 7.94 10.36
N VAL A 77 3.65 8.64 9.24
CA VAL A 77 4.75 8.94 8.30
C VAL A 77 5.55 10.10 8.86
N LEU A 78 6.75 9.80 9.36
CA LEU A 78 7.70 10.74 9.96
C LEU A 78 8.68 11.35 8.95
N HIS A 79 8.86 10.70 7.79
CA HIS A 79 9.66 11.23 6.69
C HIS A 79 8.93 11.02 5.36
N TRP A 80 8.78 12.09 4.58
CA TRP A 80 8.12 12.04 3.29
C TRP A 80 8.90 11.19 2.29
N HIS A 81 8.17 10.40 1.50
CA HIS A 81 8.68 9.71 0.34
C HIS A 81 7.51 9.45 -0.63
N THR A 82 7.67 9.79 -1.91
CA THR A 82 6.60 9.67 -2.93
C THR A 82 6.06 8.24 -3.06
N GLY A 83 6.94 7.25 -2.90
CA GLY A 83 6.57 5.83 -2.89
C GLY A 83 5.60 5.44 -1.76
N PHE A 84 5.47 6.19 -0.67
CA PHE A 84 4.44 5.87 0.34
C PHE A 84 3.03 6.06 -0.21
N GLY A 85 2.77 7.12 -0.99
CA GLY A 85 1.46 7.30 -1.64
C GLY A 85 1.12 6.18 -2.64
N GLN A 86 2.13 5.67 -3.36
CA GLN A 86 1.97 4.61 -4.35
C GLN A 86 1.82 3.21 -3.74
N TYR A 87 2.58 2.90 -2.68
CA TYR A 87 2.73 1.54 -2.15
C TYR A 87 2.11 1.32 -0.76
N ALA A 88 1.49 2.34 -0.12
CA ALA A 88 0.85 2.22 1.20
C ALA A 88 -0.11 1.01 1.30
N MET A 89 -0.97 0.79 0.30
CA MET A 89 -1.93 -0.32 0.31
C MET A 89 -1.26 -1.70 0.23
N ALA A 90 -0.14 -1.82 -0.49
CA ALA A 90 0.64 -3.06 -0.55
C ALA A 90 1.35 -3.32 0.80
N LEU A 91 2.00 -2.29 1.35
CA LEU A 91 2.69 -2.34 2.64
C LEU A 91 1.72 -2.62 3.80
N GLN A 92 0.52 -2.04 3.77
CA GLN A 92 -0.60 -2.31 4.68
C GLN A 92 -1.09 -3.75 4.59
N LYS A 93 -1.32 -4.28 3.38
CA LYS A 93 -1.71 -5.68 3.19
C LYS A 93 -0.65 -6.62 3.75
N GLU A 94 0.62 -6.38 3.43
CA GLU A 94 1.73 -7.21 3.90
C GLU A 94 1.91 -7.13 5.43
N LEU A 95 1.70 -5.97 6.05
CA LEU A 95 1.67 -5.82 7.51
C LEU A 95 0.56 -6.68 8.13
N LEU A 96 -0.67 -6.58 7.64
CA LEU A 96 -1.81 -7.36 8.14
C LEU A 96 -1.61 -8.87 7.92
N ASP A 97 -1.06 -9.28 6.77
CA ASP A 97 -0.77 -10.69 6.45
C ASP A 97 0.42 -11.25 7.25
N ASN A 98 1.36 -10.41 7.72
CA ASN A 98 2.36 -10.81 8.70
C ASN A 98 1.73 -10.95 10.10
N LEU A 99 0.91 -9.97 10.53
CA LEU A 99 0.27 -9.98 11.86
C LEU A 99 -0.63 -11.19 12.06
N ARG A 100 -1.47 -11.54 11.08
CA ARG A 100 -2.32 -12.74 11.06
C ARG A 100 -1.57 -14.07 11.27
N ARG A 101 -0.26 -14.12 10.98
CA ARG A 101 0.59 -15.32 11.18
C ARG A 101 1.21 -15.39 12.57
N ILE A 102 1.36 -14.23 13.22
CA ILE A 102 1.97 -14.08 14.56
C ILE A 102 0.89 -14.18 15.64
N ASP A 103 -0.26 -13.54 15.42
CA ASP A 103 -1.42 -13.57 16.31
C ASP A 103 -2.22 -14.87 16.12
N GLN A 104 -1.69 -15.97 16.68
CA GLN A 104 -2.29 -17.30 16.67
C GLN A 104 -3.36 -17.47 17.77
N SER A 105 -3.93 -16.38 18.30
CA SER A 105 -5.01 -16.44 19.28
C SER A 105 -6.31 -16.96 18.66
N ALA A 106 -7.14 -17.65 19.45
CA ALA A 106 -8.42 -18.20 18.99
C ALA A 106 -9.47 -17.12 18.64
N HIS A 107 -9.18 -15.86 18.94
CA HIS A 107 -10.02 -14.69 18.64
C HIS A 107 -9.15 -13.64 17.94
N HIS A 108 -8.90 -13.85 16.64
CA HIS A 108 -8.18 -12.88 15.81
C HIS A 108 -8.90 -11.53 15.83
N ALA A 109 -8.34 -10.57 16.55
CA ALA A 109 -8.90 -9.23 16.67
C ALA A 109 -8.85 -8.51 15.31
N PRO A 110 -9.93 -7.83 14.86
CA PRO A 110 -9.94 -7.15 13.57
C PRO A 110 -9.05 -5.90 13.61
N TYR A 111 -7.93 -5.95 12.90
CA TYR A 111 -7.00 -4.83 12.73
C TYR A 111 -7.37 -3.97 11.52
N THR A 112 -7.77 -2.72 11.76
CA THR A 112 -7.86 -1.66 10.75
C THR A 112 -6.55 -0.87 10.73
N VAL A 113 -6.11 -0.38 9.57
CA VAL A 113 -4.91 0.47 9.45
C VAL A 113 -5.31 1.89 9.06
N HIS A 114 -4.74 2.89 9.75
CA HIS A 114 -4.95 4.31 9.52
C HIS A 114 -3.61 4.99 9.24
N TRP A 115 -3.52 5.76 8.14
CA TRP A 115 -2.31 6.47 7.74
C TRP A 115 -2.40 7.94 8.13
N VAL A 116 -1.39 8.44 8.83
CA VAL A 116 -1.25 9.83 9.24
C VAL A 116 0.11 10.35 8.77
N TYR A 117 0.18 11.58 8.28
CA TYR A 117 1.45 12.25 7.98
C TYR A 117 1.78 13.21 9.11
N ALA A 118 3.02 13.17 9.62
CA ALA A 118 3.48 14.12 10.62
C ALA A 118 3.60 15.53 10.00
N PRO A 119 3.28 16.62 10.71
CA PRO A 119 3.28 17.98 10.15
C PRO A 119 4.69 18.42 9.71
N ASP A 120 5.73 17.83 10.30
CA ASP A 120 7.14 18.06 10.05
C ASP A 120 7.80 17.01 9.14
N CYS A 121 7.03 16.10 8.53
CA CYS A 121 7.57 15.00 7.71
C CYS A 121 8.33 15.43 6.44
N GLY A 122 8.36 16.72 6.08
CA GLY A 122 9.08 17.22 4.90
C GLY A 122 8.33 17.02 3.57
N CYS A 123 7.00 16.98 3.60
CA CYS A 123 6.18 16.96 2.39
C CYS A 123 6.43 18.22 1.53
N PRO A 124 6.80 18.09 0.24
CA PRO A 124 7.10 19.24 -0.62
C PRO A 124 5.83 19.90 -1.22
N TYR A 125 4.67 19.27 -1.09
CA TYR A 125 3.42 19.73 -1.68
C TYR A 125 2.73 20.75 -0.76
N THR A 126 2.99 22.04 -1.00
CA THR A 126 2.43 23.16 -0.22
C THR A 126 1.08 23.66 -0.74
N THR A 127 0.65 23.22 -1.91
CA THR A 127 -0.64 23.55 -2.55
C THR A 127 -1.35 22.30 -3.05
N VAL A 128 -2.68 22.33 -3.05
CA VAL A 128 -3.48 21.28 -3.70
C VAL A 128 -3.53 21.50 -5.22
N PRO A 129 -3.47 20.44 -6.05
CA PRO A 129 -3.72 20.52 -7.47
C PRO A 129 -5.10 21.10 -7.81
N SER A 130 -5.20 21.74 -8.99
CA SER A 130 -6.47 22.24 -9.54
C SER A 130 -7.44 21.10 -9.87
N ALA A 131 -8.74 21.42 -10.02
CA ALA A 131 -9.79 20.44 -10.31
C ALA A 131 -9.43 19.47 -11.45
N ALA A 132 -8.93 20.00 -12.58
CA ALA A 132 -8.56 19.25 -13.77
C ALA A 132 -7.44 18.21 -13.59
N PHE A 133 -6.70 18.23 -12.47
CA PHE A 133 -5.76 17.15 -12.12
C PHE A 133 -6.48 15.88 -11.64
N TRP A 134 -7.64 16.04 -11.01
CA TRP A 134 -8.43 14.95 -10.42
C TRP A 134 -9.41 14.31 -11.42
N ASP A 135 -9.69 14.99 -12.53
CA ASP A 135 -10.53 14.50 -13.64
C ASP A 135 -9.80 13.47 -14.53
N ALA A 136 -8.50 13.22 -14.31
CA ALA A 136 -7.71 12.24 -15.04
C ALA A 136 -8.20 10.80 -14.80
N SER A 137 -8.34 10.00 -15.86
CA SER A 137 -8.90 8.67 -15.74
C SER A 137 -7.92 7.68 -15.08
N PRO A 138 -8.42 6.62 -14.40
CA PRO A 138 -7.56 5.58 -13.83
C PRO A 138 -6.66 4.87 -14.86
N ALA A 139 -7.05 4.87 -16.14
CA ALA A 139 -6.26 4.28 -17.23
C ALA A 139 -5.04 5.14 -17.60
N GLU A 140 -5.19 6.47 -17.62
CA GLU A 140 -4.09 7.41 -17.88
C GLU A 140 -3.07 7.37 -16.73
N LEU A 141 -3.55 7.41 -15.48
CA LEU A 141 -2.73 7.32 -14.27
C LEU A 141 -1.97 5.99 -14.17
N ALA A 142 -2.55 4.88 -14.61
CA ALA A 142 -1.89 3.57 -14.65
C ALA A 142 -0.81 3.48 -15.74
N GLY A 143 -1.00 4.16 -16.88
CA GLY A 143 -0.04 4.18 -17.98
C GLY A 143 1.27 4.89 -17.62
N GLU A 144 1.19 6.02 -16.92
CA GLU A 144 2.36 6.81 -16.52
C GLU A 144 3.27 6.02 -15.56
N LEU A 145 2.69 5.34 -14.56
CA LEU A 145 3.43 4.50 -13.60
C LEU A 145 4.10 3.26 -14.24
N ALA A 146 3.64 2.82 -15.42
CA ALA A 146 4.23 1.71 -16.16
C ALA A 146 5.28 2.14 -17.21
N GLY A 147 5.32 3.43 -17.58
CA GLY A 147 6.12 3.92 -18.69
C GLY A 147 7.64 3.93 -18.44
N GLU A 148 8.08 4.29 -17.23
CA GLU A 148 9.49 4.59 -16.94
C GLU A 148 10.35 3.35 -16.64
N ARG A 149 10.17 2.25 -17.40
CA ARG A 149 11.13 1.14 -17.40
C ARG A 149 11.28 0.39 -18.71
N ALA A 150 11.41 1.12 -19.82
CA ALA A 150 12.01 0.56 -21.03
C ALA A 150 13.50 0.25 -20.78
N PRO A 151 13.96 -1.02 -20.78
CA PRO A 151 15.39 -1.30 -20.69
C PRO A 151 16.07 -0.86 -21.99
N THR A 152 17.10 -0.02 -21.90
CA THR A 152 17.96 0.28 -23.04
C THR A 152 18.62 -1.01 -23.51
N ALA A 153 18.20 -1.50 -24.68
CA ALA A 153 18.69 -2.76 -25.23
C ALA A 153 20.21 -2.69 -25.48
N PRO A 154 20.99 -3.72 -25.10
CA PRO A 154 22.43 -3.71 -25.30
C PRO A 154 22.77 -3.65 -26.79
N GLU A 155 23.68 -2.76 -27.17
CA GLU A 155 24.14 -2.64 -28.55
C GLU A 155 24.74 -3.95 -29.05
N LYS A 156 24.34 -4.36 -30.26
CA LYS A 156 24.86 -5.58 -30.91
C LYS A 156 26.29 -5.32 -31.43
N PRO A 157 27.30 -6.08 -31.00
CA PRO A 157 28.62 -6.03 -31.63
C PRO A 157 28.54 -6.45 -33.11
N VAL A 158 29.10 -5.63 -34.00
CA VAL A 158 29.05 -5.88 -35.45
C VAL A 158 30.07 -6.95 -35.85
N ALA A 159 29.58 -8.16 -36.11
CA ALA A 159 30.37 -9.24 -36.70
C ALA A 159 30.12 -9.34 -38.22
N LYS A 160 31.18 -9.19 -39.04
CA LYS A 160 31.12 -9.39 -40.50
C LYS A 160 31.70 -10.75 -40.89
N ALA A 161 30.88 -11.64 -41.47
CA ALA A 161 31.34 -12.73 -42.33
C ALA A 161 30.18 -13.27 -43.20
N PRO A 162 30.31 -13.37 -44.54
CA PRO A 162 29.30 -13.99 -45.40
C PRO A 162 29.79 -15.30 -46.03
N THR A 163 28.96 -16.36 -46.02
CA THR A 163 28.96 -17.34 -47.14
C THR A 163 27.66 -18.15 -47.26
N LYS A 164 27.05 -18.03 -48.44
CA LYS A 164 26.05 -18.91 -49.10
C LYS A 164 26.01 -20.38 -48.63
N GLY A 165 24.82 -20.85 -48.25
CA GLY A 165 24.40 -22.26 -48.22
C GLY A 165 23.08 -22.44 -48.99
N LYS A 166 22.80 -23.63 -49.53
CA LYS A 166 21.73 -23.87 -50.53
C LYS A 166 20.63 -24.78 -49.98
N ALA A 167 19.36 -24.50 -50.32
CA ALA A 167 18.18 -25.39 -50.46
C ALA A 167 18.00 -26.57 -49.46
N SER A 168 16.79 -26.79 -48.93
CA SER A 168 15.67 -27.39 -49.71
C SER A 168 14.27 -27.09 -49.14
N LYS A 169 13.22 -27.64 -49.78
CA LYS A 169 11.79 -27.25 -49.65
C LYS A 169 10.88 -28.46 -49.31
N ALA A 170 9.68 -28.16 -48.81
CA ALA A 170 8.53 -29.05 -48.49
C ALA A 170 8.57 -29.65 -47.05
N THR A 171 7.45 -29.93 -46.37
CA THR A 171 6.05 -30.16 -46.84
C THR A 171 4.98 -29.60 -45.85
N LYS A 172 3.74 -29.36 -46.32
CA LYS A 172 2.47 -29.05 -45.57
C LYS A 172 1.45 -30.18 -45.90
N PRO A 173 0.44 -30.58 -45.09
CA PRO A 173 -0.59 -29.81 -44.35
C PRO A 173 -0.19 -29.53 -42.87
N ALA A 174 -1.01 -28.99 -41.95
CA ALA A 174 -2.44 -28.60 -41.93
C ALA A 174 -2.60 -27.18 -41.31
N ALA A 175 -3.72 -26.63 -40.79
CA ALA A 175 -5.17 -26.94 -40.76
C ALA A 175 -5.76 -27.91 -39.69
N ASP A 176 -6.15 -27.36 -38.54
CA ASP A 176 -7.43 -27.63 -37.85
C ASP A 176 -7.91 -26.32 -37.18
N GLU A 177 -9.22 -26.11 -37.01
CA GLU A 177 -9.83 -24.86 -36.53
C GLU A 177 -10.73 -25.15 -35.32
N GLY A 178 -10.52 -24.41 -34.21
CA GLY A 178 -11.14 -24.68 -32.92
C GLY A 178 -11.45 -23.38 -32.17
N ASP A 179 -12.41 -22.66 -32.72
CA ASP A 179 -13.02 -21.45 -32.14
C ASP A 179 -14.25 -21.87 -31.32
N ASP A 180 -14.37 -21.40 -30.07
CA ASP A 180 -15.60 -21.48 -29.25
C ASP A 180 -15.41 -20.61 -27.98
N ASP A 181 -15.94 -19.38 -28.02
CA ASP A 181 -16.18 -18.56 -26.84
C ASP A 181 -17.38 -19.10 -26.04
N ASP A 182 -17.23 -19.41 -24.75
CA ASP A 182 -18.36 -19.61 -23.84
C ASP A 182 -18.26 -18.70 -22.61
N THR A 183 -18.68 -17.45 -22.78
CA THR A 183 -18.73 -16.43 -21.73
C THR A 183 -19.96 -16.61 -20.83
N GLY A 184 -19.99 -17.70 -20.06
CA GLY A 184 -21.07 -18.05 -19.13
C GLY A 184 -21.22 -17.16 -17.88
N PHE A 185 -21.46 -15.85 -18.04
CA PHE A 185 -21.81 -14.96 -16.93
C PHE A 185 -23.26 -15.18 -16.48
N ALA A 186 -23.44 -15.78 -15.29
CA ALA A 186 -24.75 -15.95 -14.69
C ALA A 186 -25.38 -14.62 -14.27
N ALA A 187 -26.67 -14.43 -14.57
CA ALA A 187 -27.39 -13.20 -14.28
C ALA A 187 -27.76 -13.07 -12.79
N THR A 188 -27.21 -12.07 -12.10
CA THR A 188 -27.64 -11.69 -10.74
C THR A 188 -29.05 -11.11 -10.78
N GLN A 189 -30.05 -11.88 -10.34
CA GLN A 189 -31.39 -11.35 -10.12
C GLN A 189 -31.37 -10.38 -8.94
N MET A 190 -31.67 -9.10 -9.18
CA MET A 190 -32.01 -8.18 -8.10
C MET A 190 -33.38 -8.57 -7.55
N ARG A 191 -33.46 -8.76 -6.23
CA ARG A 191 -34.70 -9.08 -5.52
C ARG A 191 -35.09 -7.87 -4.67
N GLU A 192 -35.99 -7.06 -5.21
CA GLU A 192 -36.68 -6.00 -4.49
C GLU A 192 -37.83 -6.62 -3.69
N ASP A 193 -37.66 -6.75 -2.37
CA ASP A 193 -38.77 -6.94 -1.44
C ASP A 193 -39.03 -5.60 -0.71
N TYR A 194 -40.31 -5.22 -0.60
CA TYR A 194 -40.83 -3.96 -0.03
C TYR A 194 -41.09 -4.04 1.48
#